data_AF-A0A841K8I2-F1
#
_entry.id   AF-A0A841K8I2-F1
#
_cell.length_a   1.000
_cell.length_b   1.000
_cell.length_c   1.000
_cell.angle_alpha   90.00
_cell.angle_beta   90.00
_cell.angle_gamma   90.00
#
_symmetry.space_group_name_H-M   'P 1'
#
loop_
_entity.id
_entity.type
_entity.pdbx_description
1 polymer ?
#
loop_
_entity_poly.entity_id
_entity_poly.type
_entity_poly.pdbx_seq_one_letter_code
_entity_poly.pdbx_strand_id
1 'polypeptide(L)'
;MFKSPLEKLRQSTWLAPLPDTIAIPPLADRAARTRPVDRASVDDIAFALVALEEERRSLGQTIMALEDMLRMARRQGAKGSDNAVASAVRDLEARK
;
A
#
# COMPACT_ATOMS: atom_id res chain seq x y z
N MET A 1 22.38 -27.24 -3.56
CA MET A 1 21.08 -27.95 -3.49
C MET A 1 20.05 -26.97 -2.98
N PHE A 2 19.00 -26.67 -3.74
CA PHE A 2 17.95 -25.74 -3.28
C PHE A 2 17.14 -26.40 -2.17
N LYS A 3 16.87 -25.68 -1.09
CA LYS A 3 16.14 -26.20 0.08
C LYS A 3 14.61 -26.26 -0.17
N SER A 4 14.08 -25.47 -1.11
CA SER A 4 12.68 -25.51 -1.57
C SER A 4 12.48 -24.81 -2.93
N PRO A 5 11.39 -25.10 -3.68
CA PRO A 5 11.02 -24.36 -4.89
C PRO A 5 10.83 -22.85 -4.66
N LEU A 6 10.30 -22.45 -3.49
CA LEU A 6 10.10 -21.04 -3.13
C LEU A 6 11.44 -20.30 -2.96
N GLU A 7 12.42 -20.93 -2.30
CA GLU A 7 13.77 -20.35 -2.20
C GLU A 7 14.45 -20.20 -3.55
N LYS A 8 14.18 -21.12 -4.50
CA LYS A 8 14.68 -20.98 -5.88
C LYS A 8 14.06 -19.76 -6.58
N LEU A 9 12.77 -19.49 -6.38
CA LEU A 9 12.12 -18.28 -6.93
C LEU A 9 12.73 -17.00 -6.36
N ARG A 10 12.98 -16.96 -5.05
CA ARG A 10 13.57 -15.79 -4.36
C ARG A 10 14.99 -15.45 -4.80
N GLN A 11 15.70 -16.33 -5.50
CA GLN A 11 17.02 -16.02 -6.07
C GLN A 11 16.94 -15.07 -7.27
N SER A 12 15.78 -14.92 -7.90
CA SER A 12 15.57 -13.88 -8.89
C SER A 12 15.42 -12.52 -8.20
N THR A 13 16.15 -11.50 -8.65
CA THR A 13 16.13 -10.14 -8.07
C THR A 13 14.71 -9.58 -7.89
N TRP A 14 13.81 -9.88 -8.83
CA TRP A 14 12.44 -9.36 -8.84
C TRP A 14 11.48 -10.14 -7.94
N LEU A 15 11.84 -11.37 -7.57
CA LEU A 15 11.03 -12.26 -6.73
C LEU A 15 11.62 -12.46 -5.33
N ALA A 16 12.78 -11.85 -5.04
CA ALA A 16 13.38 -11.83 -3.71
C ALA A 16 12.40 -11.38 -2.60
N PRO A 17 11.48 -10.41 -2.84
CA PRO A 17 10.52 -9.99 -1.81
C PRO A 17 9.32 -10.93 -1.60
N LEU A 18 9.24 -12.08 -2.27
CA LEU A 18 8.12 -13.01 -2.08
C LEU A 18 7.98 -13.39 -0.60
N PRO A 19 6.81 -13.17 0.03
CA PRO A 19 6.63 -13.42 1.46
C PRO A 19 6.55 -14.92 1.76
N ASP A 20 6.75 -15.32 3.02
CA ASP A 20 6.55 -16.72 3.43
C ASP A 20 5.06 -17.10 3.49
N THR A 21 4.21 -16.12 3.78
CA THR A 21 2.75 -16.30 3.87
C THR A 21 2.03 -15.17 3.17
N ILE A 22 0.82 -15.44 2.70
CA ILE A 22 -0.12 -14.46 2.15
C ILE A 22 -1.40 -14.44 2.97
N ALA A 23 -1.95 -13.24 3.14
CA ALA A 23 -3.29 -13.06 3.68
C ALA A 23 -4.30 -13.16 2.54
N ILE A 24 -5.29 -14.03 2.70
CA ILE A 24 -6.39 -14.22 1.76
C ILE A 24 -7.62 -13.57 2.39
N PRO A 25 -8.26 -12.59 1.74
CA PRO A 25 -9.44 -11.93 2.27
C PRO A 25 -10.62 -12.91 2.40
N PRO A 26 -11.63 -12.57 3.23
CA PRO A 26 -12.84 -13.38 3.29
C PRO A 26 -13.55 -13.40 1.93
N LEU A 27 -14.07 -14.56 1.53
CA LEU A 27 -14.74 -14.73 0.24
C LEU A 27 -16.03 -15.54 0.44
N ALA A 28 -17.18 -14.88 0.27
CA ALA A 28 -18.49 -15.45 0.55
C ALA A 28 -18.51 -16.13 1.93
N ASP A 29 -18.75 -17.45 1.99
CA ASP A 29 -18.82 -18.21 3.23
C ASP A 29 -17.44 -18.60 3.81
N ARG A 30 -16.33 -18.19 3.16
CA ARG A 30 -14.97 -18.47 3.64
C ARG A 30 -14.44 -17.30 4.45
N ALA A 31 -14.04 -17.59 5.69
CA ALA A 31 -13.36 -16.63 6.55
C ALA A 31 -11.98 -16.23 5.99
N ALA A 32 -11.51 -15.04 6.40
CA ALA A 32 -10.15 -14.59 6.14
C ALA A 32 -9.15 -15.60 6.70
N ARG A 33 -8.07 -15.85 5.97
CA ARG A 33 -7.06 -16.84 6.36
C ARG A 33 -5.67 -16.48 5.85
N THR A 34 -4.66 -16.92 6.59
CA THR A 34 -3.26 -16.81 6.17
C THR A 34 -2.78 -18.15 5.65
N ARG A 35 -2.09 -18.17 4.51
CA ARG A 35 -1.59 -19.39 3.86
C ARG A 35 -0.11 -19.29 3.53
N PRO A 36 0.70 -20.32 3.80
CA PRO A 36 2.06 -20.40 3.28
C PRO A 36 2.08 -20.30 1.75
N VAL A 37 2.97 -19.48 1.19
CA VAL A 37 3.03 -19.23 -0.26
C VAL A 37 3.39 -20.49 -1.04
N ASP A 38 4.24 -21.34 -0.47
CA ASP A 38 4.61 -22.64 -1.04
C ASP A 38 3.44 -23.63 -1.15
N ARG A 39 2.35 -23.38 -0.44
CA ARG A 39 1.11 -24.19 -0.43
C ARG A 39 -0.09 -23.44 -0.98
N ALA A 40 0.08 -22.20 -1.44
CA ALA A 40 -1.01 -21.38 -1.96
C ALA A 40 -1.42 -21.85 -3.35
N SER A 41 -2.71 -21.84 -3.64
CA SER A 41 -3.21 -22.00 -5.00
C SER A 41 -3.06 -20.70 -5.79
N VAL A 42 -3.18 -20.79 -7.12
CA VAL A 42 -3.20 -19.60 -7.99
C VAL A 42 -4.34 -18.64 -7.59
N ASP A 43 -5.51 -19.18 -7.25
CA ASP A 43 -6.64 -18.38 -6.78
C ASP A 43 -6.36 -17.69 -5.44
N ASP A 44 -5.70 -18.39 -4.50
CA ASP A 44 -5.30 -17.77 -3.22
C ASP A 44 -4.37 -16.56 -3.46
N ILE A 45 -3.44 -16.67 -4.40
CA ILE A 45 -2.56 -15.55 -4.80
C ILE A 45 -3.38 -14.43 -5.45
N ALA A 46 -4.30 -14.76 -6.37
CA ALA A 46 -5.16 -13.77 -7.01
C ALA A 46 -6.00 -12.98 -6.00
N PHE A 47 -6.60 -13.66 -5.01
CA PHE A 47 -7.37 -12.99 -3.96
C PHE A 47 -6.50 -12.14 -3.03
N ALA A 48 -5.31 -12.63 -2.66
CA ALA A 48 -4.36 -11.85 -1.88
C ALA A 48 -3.93 -10.56 -2.61
N LEU A 49 -3.71 -10.64 -3.93
CA LEU A 49 -3.35 -9.47 -4.75
C LEU A 49 -4.45 -8.41 -4.80
N VAL A 50 -5.73 -8.79 -4.82
CA VAL A 50 -6.84 -7.83 -4.78
C VAL A 50 -6.80 -7.00 -3.49
N ALA A 51 -6.59 -7.64 -2.35
CA ALA A 51 -6.49 -6.95 -1.07
C ALA A 51 -5.27 -6.01 -1.02
N LEU A 52 -4.10 -6.49 -1.46
CA LEU A 52 -2.87 -5.70 -1.51
C LEU A 52 -2.99 -4.50 -2.46
N GLU A 53 -3.71 -4.64 -3.57
CA GLU A 53 -3.94 -3.55 -4.52
C GLU A 53 -4.83 -2.46 -3.91
N GLU A 54 -5.82 -2.84 -3.10
CA GLU A 54 -6.65 -1.88 -2.36
C GLU A 54 -5.82 -1.14 -1.29
N GLU A 55 -4.96 -1.84 -0.55
CA GLU A 55 -4.01 -1.22 0.38
C GLU A 55 -3.07 -0.24 -0.34
N ARG A 56 -2.52 -0.65 -1.49
CA ARG A 56 -1.66 0.19 -2.33
C ARG A 56 -2.40 1.46 -2.79
N ARG A 57 -3.67 1.31 -3.20
CA ARG A 57 -4.51 2.43 -3.63
C ARG A 57 -4.79 3.40 -2.48
N SER A 58 -5.13 2.89 -1.30
CA SER A 58 -5.38 3.69 -0.11
C SER A 58 -4.14 4.49 0.32
N LEU A 59 -2.96 3.86 0.29
CA LEU A 59 -1.69 4.54 0.55
C LEU A 59 -1.43 5.63 -0.50
N GLY A 60 -1.67 5.34 -1.79
CA GLY A 60 -1.54 6.31 -2.88
C GLY A 60 -2.46 7.53 -2.70
N GLN A 61 -3.72 7.32 -2.32
CA GLN A 61 -4.66 8.40 -2.01
C GLN A 61 -4.17 9.27 -0.85
N THR A 62 -3.62 8.64 0.19
CA THR A 62 -3.03 9.36 1.33
C THR A 62 -1.84 10.21 0.90
N ILE A 63 -0.94 9.67 0.09
CA ILE A 63 0.22 10.40 -0.46
C ILE A 63 -0.26 11.61 -1.26
N MET A 64 -1.20 11.43 -2.20
CA MET A 64 -1.74 12.53 -3.00
C MET A 64 -2.36 13.63 -2.13
N ALA A 65 -3.14 13.26 -1.11
CA ALA A 65 -3.75 14.22 -0.19
C ALA A 65 -2.70 15.04 0.58
N LEU A 66 -1.60 14.39 1.02
CA LEU A 66 -0.50 15.07 1.70
C LEU A 66 0.29 15.99 0.76
N GLU A 67 0.51 15.58 -0.49
CA GLU A 67 1.14 16.44 -1.51
C GLU A 67 0.30 17.70 -1.79
N ASP A 68 -1.02 17.55 -1.91
CA ASP A 68 -1.93 18.67 -2.15
C ASP A 68 -1.98 19.62 -0.94
N MET A 69 -2.04 19.09 0.28
CA MET A 69 -1.95 19.90 1.50
C MET A 69 -0.62 20.66 1.56
N LEU A 70 0.49 20.02 1.20
CA LEU A 70 1.79 20.68 1.13
C LEU A 70 1.79 21.82 0.10
N ARG A 71 1.27 21.58 -1.12
CA ARG A 71 1.15 22.62 -2.16
C ARG A 71 0.30 23.80 -1.68
N MET A 72 -0.84 23.52 -1.04
CA MET A 72 -1.72 24.54 -0.44
C MET A 72 -1.00 25.37 0.61
N ALA A 73 -0.33 24.71 1.56
CA ALA A 73 0.43 25.40 2.60
C ALA A 73 1.55 26.29 2.01
N ARG A 74 2.28 25.81 0.99
CA ARG A 74 3.35 26.56 0.33
C ARG A 74 2.85 27.79 -0.42
N ARG A 75 1.66 27.74 -1.04
CA ARG A 75 1.04 28.93 -1.65
C ARG A 75 0.77 30.04 -0.65
N GLN A 76 0.53 29.69 0.60
CA GLN A 76 0.35 30.63 1.71
C GLN A 76 1.67 30.99 2.42
N GLY A 77 2.82 30.64 1.83
CA GLY A 77 4.14 31.00 2.35
C GLY A 77 4.65 30.15 3.52
N ALA A 78 4.01 29.00 3.82
CA ALA A 78 4.43 28.14 4.92
C ALA A 78 5.87 27.62 4.75
N LYS A 79 6.62 27.60 5.84
CA LYS A 79 8.01 27.12 5.98
C LYS A 79 8.06 25.80 6.75
N GLY A 80 9.25 25.19 6.84
CA GLY A 80 9.40 23.79 7.28
C GLY A 80 8.87 23.47 8.68
N SER A 81 8.87 24.43 9.60
CA SER A 81 8.35 24.27 10.97
C SER A 81 6.89 24.72 11.13
N ASP A 82 6.27 25.25 10.07
CA ASP A 82 4.92 25.83 10.17
C ASP A 82 3.84 24.75 10.15
N ASN A 83 2.69 25.07 10.73
CA ASN A 83 1.53 24.18 10.68
C ASN A 83 0.94 24.15 9.26
N ALA A 84 1.15 23.02 8.57
CA ALA A 84 0.69 22.80 7.20
C ALA A 84 -0.85 22.83 7.08
N VAL A 85 -1.57 22.26 8.06
CA VAL A 85 -3.05 22.23 8.05
C VAL A 85 -3.60 23.65 8.14
N ALA A 86 -3.15 24.44 9.12
CA ALA A 86 -3.61 25.83 9.27
C ALA A 86 -3.34 26.66 8.01
N SER A 87 -2.19 26.46 7.37
CA SER A 87 -1.83 27.17 6.15
C SER A 87 -2.65 26.70 4.94
N ALA A 88 -2.93 25.40 4.83
CA ALA A 88 -3.76 24.85 3.77
C ALA A 88 -5.22 25.33 3.90
N VAL A 89 -5.77 25.42 5.11
CA VAL A 89 -7.12 25.98 5.34
C VAL A 89 -7.22 27.41 4.81
N ARG A 90 -6.22 28.27 5.09
CA ARG A 90 -6.16 29.63 4.53
C ARG A 90 -6.17 29.65 2.99
N ASP A 91 -5.44 28.73 2.36
CA ASP A 91 -5.45 28.60 0.89
C ASP A 91 -6.82 28.20 0.35
N LEU A 92 -7.53 27.31 1.04
CA LEU A 92 -8.86 26.86 0.66
C LEU A 92 -9.90 27.98 0.80
N GLU A 93 -9.79 28.78 1.85
CA GLU A 93 -10.66 29.94 2.10
C GLU A 93 -10.41 31.07 1.10
N ALA A 94 -9.15 31.33 0.73
CA ALA A 94 -8.80 32.36 -0.25
C ALA A 94 -9.27 32.07 -1.70
N ARG A 95 -9.73 30.84 -1.97
CA ARG A 95 -10.28 30.42 -3.28
C ARG A 95 -11.80 30.55 -3.39
N LYS A 96 -12.48 30.85 -2.29
CA LYS A 96 -13.92 31.09 -2.24
C LYS A 96 -14.20 32.57 -2.49
#